data_AF-A0A091HVZ3-F1
#
_entry.id   AF-A0A091HVZ3-F1
#
_cell.length_a   1.000
_cell.length_b   1.000
_cell.length_c   1.000
_cell.angle_alpha   90.00
_cell.angle_beta   90.00
_cell.angle_gamma   90.00
#
_symmetry.space_group_name_H-M   'P 1'
#
loop_
_entity.id
_entity.type
_entity.pdbx_description
1 polymer ?
#
loop_
_entity_poly.entity_id
_entity_poly.type
_entity_poly.pdbx_seq_one_letter_code
_entity_poly.pdbx_strand_id
1 'polypeptide(L)'
;IKLFVGNVPEEATAEELSELFAGVAGPVLGIALMKQFAFVHLRDEAAAARAIAQLNGHQLHGRRIVVEPSRPRPTNTCKIFVGNVSAACTSGELRSLFQQYGTVVECDVVKG
;
A
#
# COMPACT_ATOMS: atom_id res chain seq x y z
N ILE A 1 2.34 -7.89 13.62
CA ILE A 1 1.13 -7.39 12.88
C ILE A 1 1.57 -6.45 11.77
N LYS A 2 0.94 -6.51 10.59
CA LYS A 2 1.29 -5.65 9.45
C LYS A 2 0.17 -4.65 9.18
N LEU A 3 0.52 -3.37 9.06
CA LEU A 3 -0.38 -2.30 8.67
C LEU A 3 -0.06 -1.82 7.26
N PHE A 4 -1.10 -1.39 6.55
CA PHE A 4 -1.01 -0.64 5.30
C PHE A 4 -1.15 0.85 5.61
N VAL A 5 -0.27 1.64 5.03
CA VAL A 5 -0.26 3.09 5.13
C VAL A 5 -0.42 3.65 3.73
N GLY A 6 -1.62 4.13 3.39
CA GLY A 6 -1.94 4.72 2.10
C GLY A 6 -1.81 6.24 2.07
N ASN A 7 -1.83 6.81 0.87
CA ASN A 7 -1.72 8.26 0.63
C ASN A 7 -0.46 8.87 1.28
N VAL A 8 0.63 8.11 1.29
CA VAL A 8 1.92 8.57 1.79
C VAL A 8 2.47 9.58 0.78
N PRO A 9 2.82 10.81 1.20
CA PRO A 9 3.44 11.80 0.31
C PRO A 9 4.80 11.28 -0.18
N GLU A 10 5.22 11.70 -1.38
CA GLU A 10 6.48 11.25 -1.99
C GLU A 10 7.71 11.72 -1.19
N GLU A 11 7.55 12.82 -0.46
CA GLU A 11 8.57 13.39 0.42
C GLU A 11 8.76 12.61 1.74
N ALA A 12 7.78 11.80 2.14
CA ALA A 12 7.88 11.06 3.40
C ALA A 12 8.94 9.96 3.31
N THR A 13 9.72 9.83 4.38
CA THR A 13 10.79 8.84 4.47
C THR A 13 10.39 7.65 5.35
N ALA A 14 11.12 6.54 5.21
CA ALA A 14 10.88 5.38 6.06
C ALA A 14 11.20 5.70 7.53
N GLU A 15 12.21 6.54 7.78
CA GLU A 15 12.61 7.01 9.09
C GLU A 15 11.50 7.84 9.74
N GLU A 16 10.91 8.79 9.01
CA GLU A 16 9.82 9.64 9.50
C GLU A 16 8.58 8.81 9.85
N LEU A 17 8.21 7.85 9.00
CA LEU A 17 7.14 6.90 9.29
C LEU A 17 7.49 6.02 10.51
N SER A 18 8.76 5.63 10.67
CA SER A 18 9.20 4.85 11.82
C SER A 18 9.00 5.62 13.12
N GLU A 19 9.47 6.86 13.17
CA GLU A 19 9.33 7.73 14.35
C GLU A 19 7.86 8.03 14.67
N LEU A 20 7.07 8.34 13.65
CA LEU A 20 5.64 8.60 13.80
C LEU A 20 4.91 7.40 14.40
N PHE A 21 5.14 6.20 13.86
CA PHE A 21 4.51 4.97 14.37
C PHE A 21 5.08 4.57 15.74
N ALA A 22 6.38 4.79 15.98
CA ALA A 22 7.01 4.51 17.27
C ALA A 22 6.42 5.34 18.41
N GLY A 23 6.07 6.60 18.16
CA GLY A 23 5.49 7.50 19.16
C GLY A 23 4.14 7.05 19.72
N VAL A 24 3.34 6.30 18.95
CA VAL A 24 1.99 5.85 19.35
C VAL A 24 1.88 4.34 19.58
N ALA A 25 2.56 3.55 18.76
CA ALA A 25 2.45 2.10 18.76
C ALA A 25 3.61 1.40 19.48
N GLY A 26 4.72 2.13 19.71
CA GLY A 26 5.99 1.57 20.18
C GLY A 26 6.84 1.02 19.04
N PRO A 27 7.90 0.25 19.34
CA PRO A 27 8.93 -0.11 18.37
C PRO A 27 8.37 -0.74 17.08
N VAL A 28 8.74 -0.15 15.95
CA VAL A 28 8.43 -0.66 14.62
C VAL A 28 9.43 -1.74 14.25
N LEU A 29 8.94 -2.93 13.88
CA LEU A 29 9.77 -4.08 13.50
C LEU A 29 10.32 -3.97 12.08
N GLY A 30 9.67 -3.21 11.21
CA GLY A 30 10.14 -2.98 9.84
C GLY A 30 9.18 -2.15 9.02
N ILE A 31 9.70 -1.44 8.03
CA ILE A 31 8.95 -0.59 7.11
C ILE A 31 9.30 -0.94 5.67
N ALA A 32 8.28 -1.05 4.83
CA ALA A 32 8.42 -1.16 3.39
C ALA A 32 7.73 0.05 2.75
N LEU A 33 8.51 1.10 2.45
CA LEU A 33 8.02 2.32 1.82
C LEU A 33 8.02 2.16 0.29
N MET A 34 6.92 2.54 -0.35
CA MET A 34 6.72 2.60 -1.79
C MET A 34 6.15 3.99 -2.15
N LYS A 35 6.19 4.35 -3.44
CA LYS A 35 5.93 5.72 -3.93
C LYS A 35 4.76 6.45 -3.28
N GLN A 36 3.63 5.79 -3.05
CA GLN A 36 2.41 6.42 -2.52
C GLN A 36 1.82 5.66 -1.30
N PHE A 37 2.53 4.66 -0.80
CA PHE A 37 2.06 3.84 0.31
C PHE A 37 3.23 3.13 1.00
N ALA A 38 3.04 2.75 2.26
CA ALA A 38 4.00 1.97 3.01
C ALA A 38 3.34 0.78 3.72
N PHE A 39 4.14 -0.20 4.10
CA PHE A 39 3.74 -1.21 5.07
C PHE A 39 4.57 -1.08 6.33
N VAL A 40 3.90 -1.11 7.48
CA VAL A 40 4.54 -1.01 8.79
C VAL A 40 4.30 -2.30 9.57
N HIS A 41 5.37 -2.94 10.02
CA HIS A 41 5.28 -4.09 10.92
C HIS A 41 5.41 -3.65 12.38
N LEU A 42 4.41 -4.02 13.17
CA LEU A 42 4.34 -3.76 14.60
C LEU A 42 4.39 -5.07 15.39
N ARG A 43 4.75 -4.96 16.67
CA ARG A 43 4.94 -6.11 17.57
C ARG A 43 3.66 -6.91 17.78
N ASP A 44 2.56 -6.24 18.10
CA ASP A 44 1.32 -6.89 18.54
C ASP A 44 0.07 -6.14 18.02
N GLU A 45 -1.11 -6.73 18.27
CA GLU A 45 -2.39 -6.18 17.84
C GLU A 45 -2.76 -4.90 18.60
N ALA A 46 -2.36 -4.77 19.86
CA ALA A 46 -2.62 -3.57 20.65
C ALA A 46 -1.85 -2.35 20.09
N ALA A 47 -0.59 -2.53 19.69
CA ALA A 47 0.19 -1.55 18.95
C ALA A 47 -0.49 -1.17 17.63
N ALA A 48 -0.96 -2.16 16.87
CA ALA A 48 -1.64 -1.94 15.61
C ALA A 48 -2.96 -1.17 15.77
N ALA A 49 -3.79 -1.52 16.75
CA ALA A 49 -5.05 -0.84 17.03
C ALA A 49 -4.83 0.62 17.43
N ARG A 50 -3.82 0.90 18.27
CA ARG A 50 -3.43 2.27 18.65
C ARG A 50 -2.95 3.08 17.45
N ALA A 51 -2.11 2.50 16.60
CA ALA A 51 -1.64 3.14 15.37
C ALA A 51 -2.81 3.50 14.44
N ILE A 52 -3.72 2.56 14.19
CA ILE A 52 -4.89 2.82 13.34
C ILE A 52 -5.77 3.91 13.95
N ALA A 53 -6.07 3.84 15.24
CA ALA A 53 -6.97 4.80 15.90
C ALA A 53 -6.41 6.24 15.91
N GLN A 54 -5.09 6.41 16.01
CA GLN A 54 -4.46 7.73 16.15
C GLN A 54 -3.85 8.28 14.86
N LEU A 55 -3.34 7.42 13.98
CA LEU A 55 -2.64 7.83 12.77
C LEU A 55 -3.51 7.78 11.51
N ASN A 56 -4.66 7.09 11.53
CA ASN A 56 -5.55 7.13 10.39
C ASN A 56 -6.16 8.54 10.22
N GLY A 57 -5.89 9.15 9.08
CA GLY A 57 -6.24 10.55 8.80
C GLY A 57 -5.23 11.58 9.30
N HIS A 58 -4.09 11.14 9.87
CA HIS A 58 -3.02 12.03 10.33
C HIS A 58 -2.41 12.82 9.16
N GLN A 59 -2.08 14.08 9.39
CA GLN A 59 -1.55 14.96 8.35
C GLN A 59 -0.02 14.88 8.30
N LEU A 60 0.51 14.35 7.20
CA LEU A 60 1.93 14.22 6.91
C LEU A 60 2.23 14.99 5.61
N HIS A 61 3.12 15.97 5.66
CA HIS A 61 3.43 16.88 4.53
C HIS A 61 2.18 17.42 3.82
N GLY A 62 1.17 17.82 4.61
CA GLY A 62 -0.10 18.34 4.08
C GLY A 62 -1.07 17.29 3.51
N ARG A 63 -0.68 16.01 3.42
CA ARG A 63 -1.55 14.90 3.00
C ARG A 63 -2.05 14.11 4.21
N ARG A 64 -3.31 13.67 4.18
CA ARG A 64 -3.86 12.78 5.22
C ARG A 64 -3.51 11.34 4.91
N ILE A 65 -2.65 10.72 5.69
CA ILE A 65 -2.30 9.31 5.53
C ILE A 65 -3.48 8.42 5.94
N VAL A 66 -3.58 7.25 5.32
CA VAL A 66 -4.61 6.25 5.62
C VAL A 66 -3.92 5.08 6.31
N VAL A 67 -4.35 4.71 7.52
CA VAL A 67 -3.72 3.64 8.29
C VAL A 67 -4.75 2.54 8.55
N GLU A 68 -4.50 1.35 8.01
CA GLU A 68 -5.45 0.23 8.05
C GLU A 68 -4.73 -1.11 8.24
N PRO A 69 -5.41 -2.16 8.72
CA PRO A 69 -4.85 -3.51 8.73
C PRO A 69 -4.39 -3.92 7.33
N SER A 70 -3.15 -4.40 7.21
CA SER A 70 -2.66 -4.89 5.92
C SER A 70 -3.45 -6.12 5.52
N ARG A 71 -4.11 -6.06 4.36
CA ARG A 71 -4.71 -7.25 3.76
C ARG A 71 -3.59 -8.12 3.19
N PRO A 72 -3.58 -9.43 3.46
CA PRO A 72 -2.66 -10.33 2.77
C PRO A 72 -2.92 -10.25 1.27
N ARG A 73 -1.85 -10.21 0.47
CA ARG A 73 -1.99 -10.43 -0.98
C ARG A 73 -2.60 -11.82 -1.16
N PRO A 74 -3.62 -11.99 -2.00
CA PRO A 74 -4.18 -13.32 -2.22
C PRO A 74 -3.09 -14.23 -2.80
N THR A 75 -2.80 -15.34 -2.14
CA THR A 75 -1.71 -16.26 -2.52
C THR A 75 -2.01 -17.04 -3.79
N ASN A 76 -3.25 -16.99 -4.27
CA ASN A 76 -3.73 -17.73 -5.45
C ASN A 76 -3.89 -16.81 -6.67
N THR A 77 -2.99 -15.85 -6.85
CA THR A 77 -2.97 -15.00 -8.05
C THR A 77 -1.76 -15.30 -8.92
N CYS A 78 -1.98 -15.51 -10.22
CA CYS A 78 -0.90 -15.57 -11.21
C CYS A 78 -0.67 -14.17 -11.79
N LYS A 79 0.55 -13.64 -11.67
CA LYS A 79 0.95 -12.39 -12.34
C LYS A 79 1.43 -12.73 -13.74
N ILE A 80 0.77 -12.18 -14.75
CA ILE A 80 1.15 -12.32 -16.16
C ILE A 80 1.68 -10.99 -16.69
N PHE A 81 2.58 -11.05 -17.68
CA PHE A 81 3.04 -9.89 -18.43
C PHE A 81 2.36 -9.88 -19.81
N VAL A 82 1.82 -8.73 -20.21
CA VAL A 82 1.22 -8.53 -21.52
C VAL A 82 2.10 -7.56 -22.31
N GLY A 83 2.80 -8.08 -23.31
CA GLY A 83 3.66 -7.30 -24.20
C GLY A 83 2.90 -6.75 -25.41
N ASN A 84 3.55 -5.83 -26.13
CA ASN A 84 3.01 -5.22 -27.36
C ASN A 84 1.63 -4.55 -27.16
N VAL A 85 1.40 -4.01 -25.97
CA VAL A 85 0.20 -3.23 -25.66
C VAL A 85 0.38 -1.84 -26.26
N SER A 86 -0.61 -1.38 -27.03
CA SER A 86 -0.61 -0.04 -27.62
C SER A 86 -0.43 1.03 -26.52
N ALA A 87 0.34 2.08 -26.81
CA ALA A 87 0.55 3.21 -25.89
C ALA A 87 -0.74 3.96 -25.52
N ALA A 88 -1.79 3.83 -26.35
CA ALA A 88 -3.11 4.37 -26.09
C ALA A 88 -3.96 3.48 -25.16
N CYS A 89 -3.56 2.22 -24.96
CA CYS A 89 -4.33 1.27 -24.16
C CYS A 89 -4.20 1.58 -22.67
N THR A 90 -5.33 1.47 -21.97
CA THR A 90 -5.45 1.75 -20.54
C THR A 90 -5.54 0.46 -19.72
N SER A 91 -5.18 0.54 -18.44
CA SER A 91 -5.40 -0.57 -17.49
C SER A 91 -6.87 -0.95 -17.38
N GLY A 92 -7.80 -0.01 -17.59
CA GLY A 92 -9.24 -0.26 -17.62
C GLY A 92 -9.68 -1.16 -18.78
N GLU A 93 -9.13 -0.94 -19.97
CA GLU A 93 -9.40 -1.77 -21.15
C GLU A 93 -8.83 -3.17 -20.97
N LEU A 94 -7.58 -3.29 -20.52
CA LEU A 94 -6.97 -4.59 -20.22
C LEU A 94 -7.76 -5.33 -19.15
N ARG A 95 -8.11 -4.65 -18.05
CA ARG A 95 -8.94 -5.25 -17.00
C ARG A 95 -10.26 -5.76 -17.55
N SER A 96 -10.93 -4.97 -18.40
CA SER A 96 -12.21 -5.34 -19.01
C SER A 96 -12.08 -6.53 -19.96
N LEU A 97 -10.95 -6.66 -20.65
CA LEU A 97 -10.64 -7.80 -21.50
C LEU A 97 -10.34 -9.06 -20.67
N PHE A 98 -9.56 -8.95 -19.60
CA PHE A 98 -9.14 -10.12 -18.80
C PHE A 98 -10.19 -10.58 -17.78
N GLN A 99 -11.15 -9.73 -17.40
CA GLN A 99 -12.21 -10.12 -16.46
C GLN A 99 -13.06 -11.30 -16.94
N GLN A 100 -13.13 -11.52 -18.28
CA GLN A 100 -13.87 -12.64 -18.87
C GLN A 100 -13.23 -14.02 -18.55
N TYR A 101 -11.93 -14.05 -18.22
CA TYR A 101 -11.19 -15.27 -17.89
C TYR A 101 -11.03 -15.48 -16.38
N GLY A 102 -11.43 -14.50 -15.57
CA GLY A 102 -11.36 -14.57 -14.11
C GLY A 102 -11.24 -13.19 -13.45
N THR A 103 -11.22 -13.18 -12.12
CA THR A 103 -11.13 -11.93 -11.35
C THR A 103 -9.73 -11.30 -11.51
N VAL A 104 -9.69 -10.12 -12.13
CA VAL A 104 -8.47 -9.31 -12.21
C VAL A 104 -8.25 -8.58 -10.88
N VAL A 105 -7.20 -9.00 -10.15
CA VAL A 105 -6.86 -8.45 -8.83
C VAL A 105 -6.10 -7.12 -8.93
N GLU A 106 -5.12 -7.03 -9.84
CA GLU A 106 -4.24 -5.86 -10.02
C GLU A 106 -3.90 -5.75 -11.52
N CYS A 107 -3.90 -4.54 -12.07
CA CYS A 107 -3.57 -4.29 -13.48
C CYS A 107 -2.89 -2.92 -13.62
N ASP A 108 -1.59 -2.94 -13.92
CA ASP A 108 -0.80 -1.75 -14.18
C ASP A 108 -0.27 -1.75 -15.61
N VAL A 109 -0.39 -0.61 -16.28
CA VAL A 109 0.23 -0.37 -17.59
C VAL A 109 1.51 0.41 -17.36
N VAL A 110 2.64 -0.24 -17.56
CA VAL A 110 3.96 0.40 -17.49
C VAL A 110 4.30 0.90 -18.88
N LYS A 111 4.43 2.22 -19.04
CA LYS A 111 4.94 2.83 -20.27
C LYS A 111 6.46 2.78 -20.20
N GLY A 112 7.07 2.11 -21.19
CA GLY A 112 8.52 2.10 -21.40
C GLY A 112 9.02 3.37 -22.06
#